data_AF-A0A554IWY0-F1
#
_entry.id   AF-A0A554IWY0-F1
#
_cell.length_a   1.000
_cell.length_b   1.000
_cell.length_c   1.000
_cell.angle_alpha   90.00
_cell.angle_beta   90.00
_cell.angle_gamma   90.00
#
_symmetry.space_group_name_H-M   'P 1'
#
loop_
_entity.id
_entity.type
_entity.pdbx_description
1 polymer ?
#
loop_
_entity_poly.entity_id
_entity_poly.type
_entity_poly.pdbx_seq_one_letter_code
_entity_poly.pdbx_strand_id
1 'polypeptide(L)'
;MILTVMALGGAILGATTIAGLLMLYQIRQATDLANSGKAIYAADAGIEWTLYNWFCANDAGKTPCPAPNQMTWNGKTLTLGNNAKAITTQYCFDMNGAPMANCTPGESASSTTFKSLGTSGNSSRAFGLTF
;
A
#
# COMPACT_ATOMS: atom_id res chain seq x y z
N MET A 1 21.29 41.48 -37.65
CA MET A 1 20.79 40.25 -38.29
C MET A 1 21.43 38.99 -37.71
N ILE A 2 22.76 38.85 -37.58
CA ILE A 2 23.35 37.64 -36.97
C ILE A 2 23.13 37.54 -35.46
N LEU A 3 23.28 38.65 -34.72
CA LEU A 3 23.05 38.69 -33.27
C LEU A 3 21.60 38.37 -32.91
N THR A 4 20.65 38.83 -33.72
CA THR A 4 19.22 38.56 -33.52
C THR A 4 18.89 37.10 -33.74
N VAL A 5 19.52 36.44 -34.75
CA VAL A 5 19.34 35.01 -35.01
C VAL A 5 19.97 34.17 -33.90
N MET A 6 21.16 34.54 -33.40
CA MET A 6 21.79 33.86 -32.25
C MET A 6 20.97 34.00 -30.97
N ALA A 7 20.44 35.21 -30.70
CA ALA A 7 19.58 35.45 -29.56
C ALA A 7 18.28 34.62 -29.63
N LEU A 8 17.63 34.58 -30.80
CA LEU A 8 16.44 33.76 -31.01
C LEU A 8 16.73 32.26 -30.90
N GLY A 9 17.84 31.80 -31.48
CA GLY A 9 18.26 30.40 -31.38
C GLY A 9 18.54 29.97 -29.94
N GLY A 10 19.25 30.81 -29.17
CA GLY A 10 19.50 30.58 -27.76
C GLY A 10 18.22 30.56 -26.92
N ALA A 11 17.29 31.47 -27.20
CA ALA A 11 15.99 31.51 -26.52
C ALA A 11 15.15 30.27 -26.80
N ILE A 12 15.09 29.79 -28.05
CA ILE A 12 14.35 28.58 -28.44
C ILE A 12 14.98 27.34 -27.80
N LEU A 13 16.30 27.23 -27.80
CA LEU A 13 17.02 26.13 -27.13
C LEU A 13 16.80 26.15 -25.60
N GLY A 14 16.84 27.33 -24.99
CA GLY A 14 16.50 27.49 -23.57
C GLY A 14 15.06 27.07 -23.25
N ALA A 15 14.09 27.51 -24.05
CA ALA A 15 12.69 27.16 -23.85
C ALA A 15 12.44 25.65 -24.03
N THR A 16 13.04 25.03 -25.06
CA THR A 16 12.86 23.60 -25.34
C THR A 16 13.50 22.70 -24.27
N THR A 17 14.67 23.07 -23.74
CA THR A 17 15.29 22.33 -22.63
C THR A 17 14.48 22.39 -21.34
N ILE A 18 13.94 23.56 -20.98
CA ILE A 18 13.04 23.70 -19.82
C ILE A 18 11.76 22.88 -20.02
N ALA A 19 11.14 22.96 -21.20
CA ALA A 19 9.96 22.17 -21.53
C ALA A 19 10.22 20.66 -21.44
N GLY A 20 11.36 20.19 -21.96
CA GLY A 20 11.78 18.78 -21.86
C GLY A 20 11.98 18.33 -20.42
N LEU A 21 12.61 19.15 -19.57
CA LEU A 21 12.78 18.85 -18.15
C LEU A 21 11.44 18.74 -17.42
N LEU A 22 10.50 19.66 -17.70
CA LEU A 22 9.16 19.64 -17.10
C LEU A 22 8.38 18.39 -17.51
N MET A 23 8.47 17.96 -18.77
CA MET A 23 7.84 16.70 -19.20
C MET A 23 8.40 15.48 -18.44
N LEU A 24 9.72 15.42 -18.23
CA LEU A 24 10.33 14.32 -17.45
C LEU A 24 9.81 14.29 -16.02
N TYR A 25 9.62 15.45 -15.39
CA TYR A 25 9.01 15.52 -14.05
C TYR A 25 7.56 15.07 -14.03
N GLN A 26 6.77 15.46 -15.03
CA GLN A 26 5.37 15.01 -15.14
C GLN A 26 5.26 13.49 -15.32
N ILE A 27 6.14 12.88 -16.13
CA ILE A 27 6.16 11.42 -16.33
C ILE A 27 6.47 10.70 -15.01
N ARG A 28 7.48 11.16 -14.27
CA ARG A 28 7.82 10.58 -12.96
C ARG A 28 6.65 10.69 -11.98
N GLN A 29 6.02 11.87 -11.92
CA GLN A 29 4.87 12.09 -11.06
C GLN A 29 3.70 11.16 -11.43
N ALA A 30 3.44 10.95 -12.72
CA ALA A 30 2.41 10.01 -13.18
C ALA A 30 2.72 8.56 -12.76
N THR A 31 3.99 8.12 -12.86
CA THR A 31 4.38 6.78 -12.40
C THR A 31 4.25 6.61 -10.89
N ASP A 32 4.60 7.63 -10.12
CA ASP A 32 4.47 7.61 -8.66
C ASP A 32 3.00 7.64 -8.22
N LEU A 33 2.14 8.33 -8.96
CA LEU A 33 0.69 8.33 -8.72
C LEU A 33 0.10 6.94 -8.96
N ALA A 34 0.45 6.27 -10.07
CA ALA A 34 0.00 4.92 -10.35
C ALA A 34 0.48 3.91 -9.30
N ASN A 35 1.74 4.01 -8.88
CA ASN A 35 2.30 3.21 -7.79
C ASN A 35 1.62 3.50 -6.44
N SER A 36 1.31 4.76 -6.15
CA SER A 36 0.53 5.16 -4.98
C SER A 36 -0.86 4.52 -4.98
N GLY A 37 -1.58 4.54 -6.11
CA GLY A 37 -2.89 3.90 -6.22
C GLY A 37 -2.83 2.39 -5.94
N LYS A 38 -1.82 1.70 -6.49
CA LYS A 38 -1.57 0.29 -6.20
C LYS A 38 -1.25 0.03 -4.73
N ALA A 39 -0.44 0.89 -4.10
CA ALA A 39 -0.11 0.80 -2.68
C ALA A 39 -1.34 1.03 -1.79
N ILE A 40 -2.21 1.99 -2.11
CA ILE A 40 -3.49 2.19 -1.41
C ILE A 40 -4.35 0.93 -1.51
N TYR A 41 -4.58 0.44 -2.72
CA TYR A 41 -5.39 -0.75 -2.95
C TYR A 41 -4.85 -1.98 -2.22
N ALA A 42 -3.53 -2.18 -2.23
CA ALA A 42 -2.90 -3.26 -1.49
C ALA A 42 -3.08 -3.11 0.03
N ALA A 43 -2.91 -1.89 0.56
CA ALA A 43 -3.10 -1.64 1.98
C ALA A 43 -4.53 -1.98 2.42
N ASP A 44 -5.53 -1.51 1.67
CA ASP A 44 -6.95 -1.75 1.93
C ASP A 44 -7.29 -3.25 1.85
N ALA A 45 -6.92 -3.90 0.75
CA ALA A 45 -7.10 -5.35 0.59
C ALA A 45 -6.42 -6.18 1.69
N GLY A 46 -5.27 -5.72 2.19
CA GLY A 46 -4.59 -6.36 3.31
C GLY A 46 -5.38 -6.29 4.62
N ILE A 47 -6.03 -5.15 4.90
CA ILE A 47 -6.90 -5.00 6.07
C ILE A 47 -8.10 -5.93 5.96
N GLU A 48 -8.80 -5.89 4.84
CA GLU A 48 -9.98 -6.73 4.59
C GLU A 48 -9.63 -8.22 4.69
N TRP A 49 -8.46 -8.62 4.19
CA TRP A 49 -7.96 -9.99 4.34
C TRP A 49 -7.70 -10.37 5.80
N THR A 50 -7.06 -9.50 6.59
CA THR A 50 -6.86 -9.77 8.02
C THR A 50 -8.17 -9.84 8.80
N LEU A 51 -9.12 -8.96 8.47
CA LEU A 51 -10.44 -8.93 9.09
C LEU A 51 -11.24 -10.19 8.74
N TYR A 52 -11.22 -10.59 7.47
CA TYR A 52 -11.81 -11.84 7.02
C TYR A 52 -11.21 -13.04 7.74
N ASN A 53 -9.88 -13.14 7.82
CA ASN A 53 -9.20 -14.24 8.51
C ASN A 53 -9.52 -14.25 10.00
N TRP A 54 -9.65 -13.08 10.63
CA TRP A 54 -10.05 -12.94 12.03
C TRP A 54 -11.45 -13.51 12.30
N PHE A 55 -12.44 -13.16 11.47
CA PHE A 55 -13.80 -13.66 11.66
C PHE A 55 -13.95 -15.12 11.22
N CYS A 56 -13.33 -15.51 10.11
CA CYS A 56 -13.41 -16.87 9.59
C CYS A 56 -12.70 -17.90 10.49
N ALA A 57 -11.64 -17.52 11.23
CA ALA A 57 -11.02 -18.41 12.21
C ALA A 57 -11.94 -18.81 13.38
N ASN A 58 -13.06 -18.11 13.61
CA ASN A 58 -14.08 -18.52 14.60
C ASN A 58 -15.00 -19.64 14.09
N ASP A 59 -15.02 -19.90 12.77
CA ASP A 59 -15.75 -21.02 12.20
C ASP A 59 -14.87 -22.28 12.27
N ALA A 60 -15.15 -23.18 13.22
CA ALA A 60 -14.39 -24.43 13.43
C ALA A 60 -14.29 -25.35 12.19
N GLY A 61 -15.12 -25.13 11.16
CA GLY A 61 -15.10 -25.87 9.89
C GLY A 61 -14.31 -25.23 8.75
N LYS A 62 -13.68 -24.06 8.95
CA LYS A 62 -13.04 -23.28 7.86
C LYS A 62 -11.57 -22.92 8.08
N THR A 63 -10.85 -23.65 8.94
CA THR A 63 -9.41 -23.44 9.15
C THR A 63 -8.58 -24.37 8.24
N PRO A 64 -7.77 -23.84 7.29
CA PRO A 64 -7.50 -22.43 6.97
C PRO A 64 -8.55 -21.78 6.05
N CYS A 65 -8.79 -20.49 6.24
CA CYS A 65 -9.75 -19.72 5.45
C CYS A 65 -9.33 -19.71 3.98
N PRO A 66 -10.23 -20.03 3.02
CA PRO A 66 -9.85 -20.12 1.62
C PRO A 66 -9.40 -18.75 1.11
N ALA A 67 -8.16 -18.68 0.61
CA ALA A 67 -7.63 -17.49 -0.03
C ALA A 67 -8.25 -17.30 -1.42
N PRO A 68 -8.51 -16.07 -1.86
CA PRO A 68 -8.87 -15.81 -3.25
C PRO A 68 -7.75 -16.32 -4.17
N ASN A 69 -8.12 -16.94 -5.30
CA ASN A 69 -7.18 -17.52 -6.29
C ASN A 69 -6.17 -16.53 -6.91
N GLN A 70 -6.21 -15.25 -6.53
CA GLN A 70 -5.38 -14.15 -7.06
C GLN A 70 -4.48 -13.53 -5.99
N MET A 71 -4.33 -14.20 -4.85
CA MET A 71 -3.57 -13.72 -3.71
C MET A 71 -2.69 -14.81 -3.13
N THR A 72 -1.43 -14.48 -2.87
CA THR A 72 -0.51 -15.36 -2.14
C THR A 72 -0.32 -14.81 -0.73
N TRP A 73 -0.72 -15.59 0.27
CA TRP A 73 -0.58 -15.26 1.69
C TRP A 73 0.49 -16.11 2.34
N ASN A 74 1.44 -15.47 3.03
CA ASN A 74 2.52 -16.14 3.77
C ASN A 74 2.48 -15.80 5.27
N GLY A 75 1.29 -15.73 5.89
CA GLY A 75 1.13 -15.44 7.32
C GLY A 75 1.32 -13.98 7.74
N LYS A 76 1.99 -13.16 6.91
CA LYS A 76 2.27 -11.74 7.19
C LYS A 76 2.16 -10.83 5.97
N THR A 77 2.37 -11.38 4.79
CA THR A 77 2.41 -10.63 3.54
C THR A 77 1.40 -11.20 2.56
N LEU A 78 0.54 -10.31 2.07
CA LEU A 78 -0.38 -10.54 0.96
C LEU A 78 0.27 -10.02 -0.31
N THR A 79 0.45 -10.87 -1.32
CA THR A 79 0.90 -10.44 -2.66
C THR A 79 -0.26 -10.54 -3.62
N LEU A 80 -0.61 -9.43 -4.27
CA LEU A 80 -1.69 -9.36 -5.25
C LEU A 80 -1.16 -9.67 -6.66
N GLY A 81 -2.03 -10.14 -7.56
CA GLY A 81 -1.68 -10.47 -8.95
C GLY A 81 -1.08 -9.30 -9.77
N ASN A 82 -1.22 -8.06 -9.30
CA ASN A 82 -0.61 -6.86 -9.91
C ASN A 82 0.79 -6.51 -9.35
N ASN A 83 1.42 -7.43 -8.61
CA ASN A 83 2.71 -7.29 -7.90
C ASN A 83 2.72 -6.27 -6.74
N ALA A 84 1.59 -5.68 -6.38
CA ALA A 84 1.50 -4.90 -5.15
C ALA A 84 1.51 -5.85 -3.94
N LYS A 85 2.08 -5.40 -2.83
CA LYS A 85 2.20 -6.21 -1.60
C LYS A 85 1.61 -5.47 -0.43
N ALA A 86 0.83 -6.16 0.39
CA ALA A 86 0.37 -5.68 1.68
C ALA A 86 1.09 -6.43 2.80
N ILE A 87 1.74 -5.71 3.70
CA ILE A 87 2.30 -6.28 4.93
C ILE A 87 1.30 -5.96 6.04
N THR A 88 0.69 -7.00 6.58
CA THR A 88 -0.36 -6.85 7.58
C THR A 88 0.20 -7.21 8.95
N THR A 89 -0.11 -6.40 9.96
CA THR A 89 0.23 -6.66 11.35
C THR A 89 -0.99 -6.50 12.23
N GLN A 90 -1.09 -7.35 13.24
CA GLN A 90 -2.17 -7.34 14.20
C GLN A 90 -1.61 -7.07 15.60
N TYR A 91 -2.31 -6.23 16.35
CA TYR A 91 -2.02 -5.93 17.75
C TYR A 91 -3.31 -6.09 18.55
N CYS A 92 -3.25 -6.74 19.71
CA CYS A 92 -4.38 -6.86 20.63
C CYS A 92 -3.97 -6.36 22.01
N PHE A 93 -4.91 -5.77 22.72
CA PHE A 93 -4.71 -5.25 24.05
C PHE A 93 -5.68 -5.91 25.03
N ASP A 94 -5.21 -6.24 26.23
CA ASP A 94 -6.03 -6.78 27.30
C ASP A 94 -6.94 -5.69 27.93
N MET A 95 -7.79 -6.06 28.89
CA MET A 95 -8.65 -5.11 29.62
C MET A 95 -7.90 -4.01 30.40
N ASN A 96 -6.59 -4.17 30.60
CA ASN A 96 -5.73 -3.20 31.27
C ASN A 96 -4.90 -2.36 30.28
N GLY A 97 -5.08 -2.57 28.97
CA GLY A 97 -4.34 -1.89 27.90
C GLY A 97 -2.93 -2.46 27.63
N ALA A 98 -2.58 -3.62 28.18
CA ALA A 98 -1.29 -4.28 27.92
C ALA A 98 -1.33 -5.07 26.59
N PRO A 99 -0.26 -5.05 25.78
CA PRO A 99 -0.21 -5.78 24.52
C PRO A 99 -0.19 -7.29 24.75
N MET A 100 -1.08 -8.01 24.09
CA MET A 100 -1.15 -9.47 24.13
C MET A 100 -0.19 -10.09 23.11
N ALA A 101 0.48 -11.18 23.50
CA ALA A 101 1.44 -11.87 22.64
C ALA A 101 0.77 -12.60 21.46
N ASN A 102 -0.44 -13.13 21.69
CA ASN A 102 -1.25 -13.78 20.67
C ASN A 102 -2.60 -13.06 20.58
N CYS A 103 -2.99 -12.79 19.35
CA CYS A 103 -4.32 -12.34 19.03
C CYS A 103 -5.10 -13.55 18.54
N THR A 104 -5.91 -14.15 19.42
CA THR A 104 -6.87 -15.17 18.99
C THR A 104 -8.28 -14.63 19.11
N PRO A 105 -9.14 -14.88 18.11
CA PRO A 105 -10.51 -14.42 18.18
C PRO A 105 -11.27 -15.24 19.24
N GLY A 106 -11.99 -14.55 20.13
CA GLY A 106 -12.70 -15.14 21.27
C GLY A 106 -12.01 -15.01 22.64
N GLU A 107 -10.76 -14.56 22.69
CA GLU A 107 -10.11 -14.14 23.95
C GLU A 107 -10.53 -12.71 24.33
N SER A 108 -10.45 -12.36 25.62
CA SER A 108 -10.86 -11.07 26.22
C SER A 108 -9.95 -9.88 25.81
N ALA A 109 -9.74 -9.67 24.52
CA ALA A 109 -9.13 -8.46 24.00
C ALA A 109 -10.11 -7.29 24.18
N SER A 110 -9.67 -6.22 24.84
CA SER A 110 -10.45 -4.98 24.98
C SER A 110 -10.41 -4.13 23.73
N SER A 111 -9.35 -4.25 22.94
CA SER A 111 -9.22 -3.64 21.63
C SER A 111 -8.29 -4.44 20.72
N THR A 112 -8.66 -4.52 19.45
CA THR A 112 -7.88 -5.13 18.37
C THR A 112 -7.54 -4.06 17.34
N THR A 113 -6.27 -3.94 16.99
CA THR A 113 -5.78 -3.06 15.94
C THR A 113 -5.17 -3.88 14.81
N PHE A 114 -5.74 -3.73 13.61
CA PHE A 114 -5.13 -4.20 12.37
C PHE A 114 -4.41 -3.06 11.70
N LYS A 115 -3.20 -3.31 11.20
CA LYS A 115 -2.46 -2.40 10.33
C LYS A 115 -2.11 -3.12 9.05
N SER A 116 -2.17 -2.40 7.95
CA SER A 116 -1.74 -2.91 6.65
C SER A 116 -0.90 -1.86 5.95
N LEU A 117 0.29 -2.25 5.52
CA LEU A 117 1.21 -1.44 4.74
C LEU A 117 1.24 -1.97 3.31
N GLY A 118 0.55 -1.28 2.41
CA GLY A 118 0.60 -1.53 0.98
C GLY A 118 1.83 -0.90 0.33
N THR A 119 2.46 -1.63 -0.57
CA THR A 119 3.70 -1.23 -1.25
C THR A 119 3.62 -1.57 -2.74
N SER A 120 4.10 -0.63 -3.58
CA SER A 120 4.25 -0.81 -5.03
C SER A 120 5.34 0.14 -5.55
N GLY A 121 6.38 -0.40 -6.17
CA GLY A 121 7.53 0.40 -6.59
C GLY A 121 8.13 1.17 -5.41
N ASN A 122 8.30 2.48 -5.57
CA ASN A 122 8.80 3.39 -4.52
C ASN A 122 7.70 3.99 -3.63
N SER A 123 6.46 3.54 -3.76
CA SER A 123 5.34 4.08 -3.00
C SER A 123 4.85 3.11 -1.93
N SER A 124 4.63 3.64 -0.74
CA SER A 124 4.10 2.91 0.42
C SER A 124 2.96 3.69 1.05
N ARG A 125 1.88 2.98 1.42
CA ARG A 125 0.67 3.55 2.03
C ARG A 125 0.22 2.63 3.14
N ALA A 126 -0.19 3.19 4.27
CA ALA A 126 -0.58 2.41 5.43
C ALA A 126 -1.99 2.80 5.87
N PHE A 127 -2.76 1.80 6.25
CA PHE A 127 -4.05 1.97 6.90
C PHE A 127 -4.04 1.20 8.22
N GLY A 128 -4.89 1.67 9.14
CA GLY A 128 -5.10 1.02 10.42
C GLY A 128 -6.59 1.05 10.78
N LEU A 129 -7.08 -0.07 11.30
CA LEU A 129 -8.40 -0.17 11.90
C LEU A 129 -8.22 -0.59 13.35
N THR A 130 -8.87 0.12 14.26
CA THR A 130 -8.93 -0.21 15.68
C THR A 130 -10.39 -0.32 16.08
N PHE A 131 -10.75 -1.40 16.76
CA PHE A 131 -12.07 -1.63 17.32
C PHE A 131 -12.00 -2.45 18.60
#